data_AF-A0A8S3ITS3-F1
#
_entry.id   AF-A0A8S3ITS3-F1
#
_cell.length_a   1.000
_cell.length_b   1.000
_cell.length_c   1.000
_cell.angle_alpha   90.00
_cell.angle_beta   90.00
_cell.angle_gamma   90.00
#
_symmetry.space_group_name_H-M   'P 1'
#
loop_
_entity.id
_entity.type
_entity.pdbx_description
1 polymer ?
#
loop_
_entity_poly.entity_id
_entity_poly.type
_entity_poly.pdbx_seq_one_letter_code
_entity_poly.pdbx_strand_id
1 'polypeptide(L)'
;LVDDLSAVLGDVVFPFNKFTRRRAALRDSSLYLPGVIKAMTTEWTYKKIFSAKLAGGKRDHAICLVLDVSTSMFGTLSIGMIKTIVVFIAALRKLSLENFSIIVFGRDVRLSKTNEQSWYAASIYTLIQQLRFDRDDDTNDADALETASDLLIQCSTRGEKKIFILTDDYITCGNRLSMIQQRAEDHNSDLIAMAISTDQTNLKSPYKRYLQCAATYGLLKALRFLVFGEMIQDLAGEREKILINSGHPLSDVTVDICFCLDCTG
;
A
#
# COMPACT_ATOMS: atom_id res chain seq x y z
N LEU A 1 -0.24 -18.88 -3.84
CA LEU A 1 -0.67 -17.51 -4.17
C LEU A 1 -1.15 -16.71 -2.96
N VAL A 2 -2.24 -17.07 -2.26
CA VAL A 2 -2.68 -16.32 -1.06
C VAL A 2 -1.58 -16.27 0.00
N ASP A 3 -0.91 -17.40 0.23
CA ASP A 3 0.20 -17.50 1.19
C ASP A 3 1.38 -16.61 0.80
N ASP A 4 1.79 -16.68 -0.46
CA ASP A 4 2.90 -15.86 -1.00
C ASP A 4 2.55 -14.37 -0.96
N LEU A 5 1.32 -14.00 -1.32
CA LEU A 5 0.85 -12.62 -1.28
C LEU A 5 0.78 -12.12 0.16
N SER A 6 0.33 -12.95 1.10
CA SER A 6 0.32 -12.58 2.52
C SER A 6 1.73 -12.33 3.05
N ALA A 7 2.72 -13.11 2.63
CA ALA A 7 4.11 -12.89 3.01
C ALA A 7 4.64 -11.57 2.42
N VAL A 8 4.45 -11.34 1.12
CA VAL A 8 4.86 -10.08 0.45
C VAL A 8 4.19 -8.88 1.10
N LEU A 9 2.87 -8.92 1.25
CA LEU A 9 2.10 -7.85 1.89
C LEU A 9 2.56 -7.63 3.33
N GLY A 10 2.80 -8.69 4.10
CA GLY A 10 3.17 -8.59 5.51
C GLY A 10 4.59 -8.07 5.76
N ASP A 11 5.50 -8.34 4.84
CA ASP A 11 6.92 -7.95 4.96
C ASP A 11 7.17 -6.56 4.37
N VAL A 12 6.51 -6.25 3.25
CA VAL A 12 6.87 -5.13 2.38
C VAL A 12 5.84 -4.01 2.45
N VAL A 13 4.55 -4.34 2.39
CA VAL A 13 3.47 -3.33 2.25
C VAL A 13 2.86 -2.93 3.60
N PHE A 14 2.72 -3.90 4.50
CA PHE A 14 2.11 -3.73 5.82
C PHE A 14 3.05 -4.28 6.90
N PRO A 15 4.23 -3.68 7.09
CA PRO A 15 5.13 -4.07 8.17
C PRO A 15 4.46 -3.85 9.53
N PHE A 16 5.04 -4.46 10.58
CA PHE A 16 4.60 -4.20 11.95
C PHE A 16 4.84 -2.74 12.32
N ASN A 17 3.77 -2.01 12.65
CA ASN A 17 3.83 -0.59 12.97
C ASN A 17 3.50 -0.28 14.44
N LYS A 18 2.92 -1.24 15.18
CA LYS A 18 2.58 -1.08 16.60
C LYS A 18 3.29 -2.11 17.47
N PHE A 19 4.36 -1.72 18.15
CA PHE A 19 5.11 -2.61 19.02
C PHE A 19 4.56 -2.64 20.45
N THR A 20 4.36 -3.83 20.99
CA THR A 20 3.71 -4.10 22.30
C THR A 20 4.70 -4.49 23.38
N ARG A 21 5.86 -5.03 23.02
CA ARG A 21 6.90 -5.47 23.96
C ARG A 21 8.12 -4.56 23.88
N ARG A 22 8.65 -4.22 25.05
CA ARG A 22 9.90 -3.46 25.19
C ARG A 22 11.10 -4.42 25.14
N ARG A 23 12.18 -3.98 24.51
CA ARG A 23 13.49 -4.65 24.48
C ARG A 23 14.60 -3.65 24.77
N ALA A 24 15.74 -4.16 25.22
CA ALA A 24 16.93 -3.36 25.47
C ALA A 24 17.37 -2.63 24.18
N ALA A 25 17.62 -1.33 24.31
CA ALA A 25 18.02 -0.41 23.25
C ALA A 25 19.23 0.42 23.69
N LEU A 26 19.94 0.98 22.72
CA LEU A 26 21.10 1.84 22.96
C LEU A 26 20.71 3.27 23.35
N ARG A 27 19.52 3.72 22.94
CA ARG A 27 18.96 5.06 23.22
C ARG A 27 17.44 4.92 23.29
N ASP A 28 16.80 5.43 24.34
CA ASP A 28 15.36 5.70 24.43
C ASP A 28 15.03 6.42 25.76
N SER A 29 13.76 6.83 25.91
CA SER A 29 13.19 7.56 27.04
C SER A 29 12.98 6.75 28.33
N SER A 30 13.12 5.41 28.31
CA SER A 30 12.85 4.57 29.49
C SER A 30 14.00 3.63 29.82
N LEU A 31 14.35 3.51 31.10
CA LEU A 31 15.41 2.62 31.56
C LEU A 31 14.97 1.16 31.56
N TYR A 32 15.83 0.28 31.05
CA TYR A 32 15.66 -1.16 31.07
C TYR A 32 16.34 -1.75 32.31
N LEU A 33 15.58 -2.04 33.36
CA LEU A 33 16.15 -2.46 34.66
C LEU A 33 17.13 -3.64 34.56
N PRO A 34 16.85 -4.72 33.80
CA PRO A 34 17.83 -5.80 33.63
C PRO A 34 19.11 -5.34 32.90
N GLY A 35 18.99 -4.38 31.99
CA GLY A 35 20.14 -3.77 31.31
C GLY A 35 20.97 -2.90 32.24
N VAL A 36 20.34 -2.16 33.15
CA VAL A 36 21.01 -1.37 34.21
C VAL A 36 21.76 -2.29 35.18
N ILE A 37 21.10 -3.34 35.67
CA ILE A 37 21.73 -4.34 36.55
C ILE A 37 22.94 -4.96 35.85
N LYS A 38 22.79 -5.35 34.58
CA LYS A 38 23.89 -5.90 33.79
C LYS A 38 25.03 -4.89 33.61
N ALA A 39 24.71 -3.62 33.31
CA ALA A 39 25.70 -2.56 33.21
C ALA A 39 26.50 -2.40 34.50
N MET A 40 25.84 -2.37 35.66
CA MET A 40 26.50 -2.31 36.97
C MET A 40 27.42 -3.51 37.21
N THR A 41 26.98 -4.73 36.90
CA THR A 41 27.81 -5.94 37.05
C THR A 41 28.98 -6.04 36.07
N THR A 42 28.94 -5.25 34.99
CA THR A 42 29.98 -5.22 33.94
C THR A 42 30.80 -3.93 33.95
N GLU A 43 30.78 -3.15 35.05
CA GLU A 43 31.49 -1.87 35.13
C GLU A 43 31.19 -0.94 33.94
N TRP A 44 29.91 -0.89 33.54
CA TRP A 44 29.40 -0.08 32.43
C TRP A 44 29.89 -0.44 31.01
N THR A 45 30.52 -1.60 30.79
CA THR A 45 30.76 -2.09 29.41
C THR A 45 29.47 -2.43 28.67
N TYR A 46 28.42 -2.88 29.38
CA TYR A 46 27.11 -3.13 28.78
C TYR A 46 26.31 -1.83 28.56
N LYS A 47 26.18 -1.39 27.30
CA LYS A 47 25.56 -0.08 26.95
C LYS A 47 24.05 -0.11 26.69
N LYS A 48 23.39 -1.28 26.68
CA LYS A 48 21.94 -1.39 26.40
C LYS A 48 21.10 -1.21 27.67
N ILE A 49 21.19 -0.03 28.28
CA ILE A 49 20.52 0.31 29.53
C ILE A 49 19.14 0.94 29.33
N PHE A 50 18.79 1.29 28.10
CA PHE A 50 17.48 1.84 27.75
C PHE A 50 16.57 0.73 27.22
N SER A 51 15.26 0.93 27.28
CA SER A 51 14.27 0.04 26.66
C SER A 51 13.46 0.79 25.62
N ALA A 52 13.32 0.16 24.44
CA ALA A 52 12.50 0.64 23.34
C ALA A 52 11.42 -0.38 23.00
N LYS A 53 10.25 0.08 22.53
CA LYS A 53 9.19 -0.81 22.03
C LYS A 53 9.60 -1.37 20.66
N LEU A 54 10.35 -2.47 20.66
CA LEU A 54 10.93 -3.07 19.44
C LEU A 54 10.47 -4.52 19.20
N ALA A 55 9.65 -5.10 20.08
CA ALA A 55 9.24 -6.50 19.97
C ALA A 55 7.73 -6.65 20.09
N GLY A 56 7.19 -7.77 19.58
CA GLY A 56 5.75 -8.02 19.55
C GLY A 56 5.02 -6.95 18.73
N GLY A 57 5.03 -7.08 17.41
CA GLY A 57 4.34 -6.14 16.52
C GLY A 57 2.89 -6.54 16.31
N LYS A 58 1.99 -5.56 16.38
CA LYS A 58 0.67 -5.63 15.76
C LYS A 58 0.71 -4.78 14.49
N ARG A 59 0.01 -5.24 13.46
CA ARG A 59 -0.29 -4.46 12.26
C ARG A 59 -1.58 -3.68 12.51
N ASP A 60 -1.49 -2.36 12.51
CA ASP A 60 -2.58 -1.43 12.77
C ASP A 60 -2.67 -0.49 11.57
N HIS A 61 -3.19 -0.99 10.44
CA HIS A 61 -3.24 -0.27 9.15
C HIS A 61 -4.69 -0.04 8.75
N ALA A 62 -4.97 1.12 8.14
CA ALA A 62 -6.27 1.41 7.53
C ALA A 62 -6.16 1.25 6.02
N ILE A 63 -7.03 0.43 5.43
CA ILE A 63 -6.93 0.09 4.01
C ILE A 63 -8.26 0.44 3.34
N CYS A 64 -8.23 1.09 2.19
CA CYS A 64 -9.40 1.28 1.33
C CYS A 64 -9.12 0.64 -0.03
N LEU A 65 -9.96 -0.30 -0.44
CA LEU A 65 -9.93 -0.91 -1.77
C LEU A 65 -10.96 -0.19 -2.64
N VAL A 66 -10.54 0.37 -3.77
CA VAL A 66 -11.37 1.13 -4.69
C VAL A 66 -11.41 0.35 -6.00
N LEU A 67 -12.59 -0.12 -6.41
CA LEU A 67 -12.75 -1.10 -7.49
C LEU A 67 -13.52 -0.48 -8.65
N ASP A 68 -12.88 -0.44 -9.81
CA ASP A 68 -13.50 -0.01 -11.06
C ASP A 68 -14.38 -1.11 -11.63
N VAL A 69 -15.65 -0.79 -11.89
CA VAL A 69 -16.64 -1.66 -12.54
C VAL A 69 -17.26 -0.99 -13.77
N SER A 70 -16.62 0.03 -14.32
CA SER A 70 -17.02 0.64 -15.57
C SER A 70 -16.98 -0.37 -16.73
N THR A 71 -17.67 -0.05 -17.82
CA THR A 71 -17.76 -0.91 -19.00
C THR A 71 -16.42 -1.16 -19.69
N SER A 72 -15.42 -0.29 -19.51
CA SER A 72 -14.07 -0.52 -20.04
C SER A 72 -13.38 -1.72 -19.38
N MET A 73 -13.72 -2.01 -18.12
CA MET A 73 -13.26 -3.19 -17.38
C MET A 73 -13.95 -4.50 -17.82
N PHE A 74 -14.91 -4.47 -18.73
CA PHE A 74 -15.64 -5.67 -19.16
C PHE A 74 -14.74 -6.70 -19.87
N GLY A 75 -15.09 -7.98 -19.76
CA GLY A 75 -14.34 -9.08 -20.40
C GLY A 75 -13.17 -9.60 -19.55
N THR A 76 -11.99 -9.76 -20.14
CA THR A 76 -10.82 -10.40 -19.49
C THR A 76 -10.30 -9.60 -18.29
N LEU A 77 -10.40 -8.27 -18.34
CA LEU A 77 -10.00 -7.35 -17.28
C LEU A 77 -10.81 -7.58 -15.99
N SER A 78 -12.13 -7.68 -16.10
CA SER A 78 -13.01 -7.99 -14.97
C SER A 78 -12.63 -9.30 -14.27
N ILE A 79 -12.28 -10.34 -15.04
CA ILE A 79 -11.87 -11.64 -14.49
C ILE A 79 -10.54 -11.51 -13.73
N GLY A 80 -9.58 -10.78 -14.30
CA GLY A 80 -8.30 -10.48 -13.66
C GLY A 80 -8.48 -9.69 -12.35
N MET A 81 -9.33 -8.66 -12.38
CA MET A 81 -9.64 -7.84 -11.21
C MET A 81 -10.34 -8.66 -10.12
N ILE A 82 -11.38 -9.43 -10.46
CA ILE A 82 -12.10 -10.30 -9.51
C ILE A 82 -11.16 -11.31 -8.85
N LYS A 83 -10.32 -12.00 -9.64
CA LYS A 83 -9.34 -12.95 -9.08
C LYS A 83 -8.40 -12.25 -8.11
N THR A 84 -7.96 -11.06 -8.46
CA THR A 84 -7.03 -10.29 -7.65
C THR A 84 -7.66 -9.81 -6.36
N ILE A 85 -8.86 -9.22 -6.40
CA ILE A 85 -9.52 -8.74 -5.19
C ILE A 85 -9.81 -9.90 -4.22
N VAL A 86 -10.21 -11.07 -4.73
CA VAL A 86 -10.43 -12.26 -3.90
C VAL A 86 -9.13 -12.71 -3.21
N VAL A 87 -8.04 -12.81 -3.96
CA VAL A 87 -6.73 -13.22 -3.42
C VAL A 87 -6.18 -12.16 -2.46
N PHE A 88 -6.34 -10.88 -2.78
CA PHE A 88 -5.88 -9.75 -1.97
C PHE A 88 -6.60 -9.70 -0.62
N ILE A 89 -7.94 -9.78 -0.62
CA ILE A 89 -8.74 -9.83 0.62
C ILE A 89 -8.38 -11.09 1.43
N ALA A 90 -8.22 -12.25 0.80
CA ALA A 90 -7.79 -13.46 1.50
C ALA A 90 -6.42 -13.29 2.17
N ALA A 91 -5.48 -12.63 1.51
CA ALA A 91 -4.16 -12.33 2.06
C ALA A 91 -4.23 -11.32 3.22
N LEU A 92 -5.05 -10.26 3.12
CA LEU A 92 -5.30 -9.31 4.20
C LEU A 92 -5.86 -10.00 5.45
N ARG A 93 -6.84 -10.90 5.27
CA ARG A 93 -7.41 -11.69 6.37
C ARG A 93 -6.36 -12.58 7.03
N LYS A 94 -5.50 -13.23 6.24
CA LYS A 94 -4.41 -14.04 6.78
C LYS A 94 -3.41 -13.21 7.62
N LEU A 95 -3.24 -11.93 7.29
CA LEU A 95 -2.46 -10.96 8.06
C LEU A 95 -3.20 -10.36 9.26
N SER A 96 -4.43 -10.79 9.54
CA SER A 96 -5.31 -10.21 10.57
C SER A 96 -5.60 -8.71 10.34
N LEU A 97 -5.60 -8.26 9.09
CA LEU A 97 -5.96 -6.92 8.66
C LEU A 97 -7.42 -6.90 8.21
N GLU A 98 -8.35 -6.87 9.16
CA GLU A 98 -9.79 -6.89 8.89
C GLU A 98 -10.40 -5.48 8.75
N ASN A 99 -9.67 -4.45 9.17
CA ASN A 99 -10.07 -3.04 9.16
C ASN A 99 -9.87 -2.38 7.78
N PHE A 100 -10.46 -2.96 6.73
CA PHE A 100 -10.43 -2.40 5.38
C PHE A 100 -11.82 -1.96 4.91
N SER A 101 -11.92 -0.89 4.12
CA SER A 101 -13.14 -0.52 3.39
C SER A 101 -13.06 -0.99 1.93
N ILE A 102 -14.22 -1.14 1.30
CA ILE A 102 -14.33 -1.41 -0.13
C ILE A 102 -15.31 -0.41 -0.74
N ILE A 103 -14.83 0.35 -1.72
CA ILE A 103 -15.62 1.20 -2.61
C ILE A 103 -15.63 0.55 -3.98
N VAL A 104 -16.79 0.58 -4.64
CA VAL A 104 -16.97 0.16 -6.02
C VAL A 104 -17.44 1.38 -6.80
N PHE A 105 -16.81 1.68 -7.93
CA PHE A 105 -17.14 2.85 -8.73
C PHE A 105 -17.28 2.50 -10.21
N GLY A 106 -18.15 3.24 -10.87
CA GLY A 106 -18.37 3.27 -12.31
C GLY A 106 -18.98 4.63 -12.58
N ARG A 107 -20.22 4.67 -13.09
CA ARG A 107 -21.01 5.91 -13.14
C ARG A 107 -21.28 6.48 -11.75
N ASP A 108 -21.62 5.60 -10.80
CA ASP A 108 -21.89 5.95 -9.41
C ASP A 108 -20.81 5.38 -8.47
N VAL A 109 -20.50 6.11 -7.40
CA VAL A 109 -19.64 5.65 -6.32
C VAL A 109 -20.49 4.94 -5.27
N ARG A 110 -20.16 3.68 -4.98
CA ARG A 110 -20.93 2.82 -4.07
C ARG A 110 -20.02 2.27 -2.98
N LEU A 111 -20.41 2.46 -1.72
CA LEU A 111 -19.71 1.87 -0.58
C LEU A 111 -20.20 0.43 -0.38
N SER A 112 -19.29 -0.53 -0.56
CA SER A 112 -19.58 -1.97 -0.37
C SER A 112 -19.38 -2.41 1.07
N LYS A 113 -18.35 -1.86 1.72
CA LYS A 113 -17.94 -2.21 3.08
C LYS A 113 -17.25 -1.02 3.76
N THR A 114 -17.56 -0.77 5.03
CA THR A 114 -16.83 0.19 5.89
C THR A 114 -15.74 -0.51 6.72
N ASN A 115 -14.83 0.27 7.32
CA ASN A 115 -13.76 -0.27 8.16
C ASN A 115 -14.29 -0.94 9.44
N GLU A 116 -15.46 -0.53 9.94
CA GLU A 116 -16.11 -1.04 11.15
C GLU A 116 -16.86 -2.35 10.87
N GLN A 117 -17.29 -2.58 9.63
CA GLN A 117 -18.00 -3.79 9.25
C GLN A 117 -17.03 -4.97 9.15
N SER A 118 -17.39 -6.10 9.75
CA SER A 118 -16.62 -7.34 9.61
C SER A 118 -16.81 -7.98 8.23
N TRP A 119 -15.80 -8.72 7.75
CA TRP A 119 -15.87 -9.42 6.47
C TRP A 119 -16.64 -10.74 6.55
N TYR A 120 -17.98 -10.66 6.48
CA TYR A 120 -18.88 -11.81 6.52
C TYR A 120 -19.67 -12.00 5.21
N ALA A 121 -20.51 -13.04 5.17
CA ALA A 121 -21.30 -13.42 4.00
C ALA A 121 -22.15 -12.27 3.43
N ALA A 122 -22.68 -11.39 4.29
CA ALA A 122 -23.45 -10.22 3.86
C ALA A 122 -22.58 -9.22 3.06
N SER A 123 -21.40 -8.87 3.54
CA SER A 123 -20.47 -7.98 2.83
C SER A 123 -19.98 -8.60 1.52
N ILE A 124 -19.73 -9.91 1.52
CA ILE A 124 -19.35 -10.65 0.30
C ILE A 124 -20.49 -10.59 -0.72
N TYR A 125 -21.73 -10.81 -0.28
CA TYR A 125 -22.91 -10.74 -1.15
C TYR A 125 -23.08 -9.34 -1.74
N THR A 126 -22.99 -8.29 -0.91
CA THR A 126 -23.04 -6.89 -1.38
C THR A 126 -21.97 -6.61 -2.41
N LEU A 127 -20.73 -7.04 -2.18
CA LEU A 127 -19.65 -6.88 -3.14
C LEU A 127 -19.95 -7.61 -4.46
N ILE A 128 -20.35 -8.87 -4.42
CA ILE A 128 -20.67 -9.66 -5.61
C ILE A 128 -21.83 -9.05 -6.41
N GLN A 129 -22.80 -8.42 -5.75
CA GLN A 129 -23.88 -7.71 -6.42
C GLN A 129 -23.41 -6.43 -7.12
N GLN A 130 -22.42 -5.74 -6.55
CA GLN A 130 -21.87 -4.50 -7.10
C GLN A 130 -20.82 -4.75 -8.19
N LEU A 131 -20.19 -5.92 -8.22
CA LEU A 131 -19.27 -6.34 -9.29
C LEU A 131 -20.07 -6.71 -10.57
N ARG A 132 -20.59 -5.69 -11.24
CA ARG A 132 -21.35 -5.76 -12.50
C ARG A 132 -20.74 -4.77 -13.49
N PHE A 133 -20.01 -5.30 -14.47
CA PHE A 133 -19.21 -4.54 -15.45
C PHE A 133 -19.98 -4.16 -16.71
N ASP A 134 -21.28 -4.47 -16.76
CA ASP A 134 -22.14 -4.34 -17.93
C ASP A 134 -23.11 -3.15 -17.85
N ARG A 135 -23.06 -2.37 -16.76
CA ARG A 135 -24.08 -1.34 -16.45
C ARG A 135 -23.56 0.09 -16.42
N ASP A 136 -22.29 0.27 -16.12
CA ASP A 136 -21.70 1.57 -15.82
C ASP A 136 -20.87 2.04 -17.01
N ASP A 137 -21.50 2.78 -17.93
CA ASP A 137 -20.89 3.32 -19.16
C ASP A 137 -19.94 4.51 -18.94
N ASP A 138 -19.84 4.99 -17.69
CA ASP A 138 -19.00 6.10 -17.28
C ASP A 138 -18.12 5.68 -16.09
N THR A 139 -17.12 6.50 -15.78
CA THR A 139 -16.20 6.31 -14.66
C THR A 139 -16.11 7.59 -13.84
N ASN A 140 -16.22 7.45 -12.52
CA ASN A 140 -16.12 8.55 -11.58
C ASN A 140 -15.02 8.27 -10.54
N ASP A 141 -13.80 8.15 -11.04
CA ASP A 141 -12.62 7.81 -10.25
C ASP A 141 -12.26 8.89 -9.21
N ALA A 142 -12.39 10.17 -9.54
CA ALA A 142 -12.12 11.26 -8.59
C ALA A 142 -13.04 11.21 -7.38
N ASP A 143 -14.35 11.09 -7.59
CA ASP A 143 -15.30 11.07 -6.47
C ASP A 143 -15.11 9.79 -5.63
N ALA A 144 -14.72 8.68 -6.26
CA ALA A 144 -14.39 7.44 -5.56
C ALA A 144 -13.13 7.58 -4.68
N LEU A 145 -12.08 8.22 -5.19
CA LEU A 145 -10.83 8.46 -4.47
C LEU A 145 -10.99 9.53 -3.38
N GLU A 146 -11.81 10.55 -3.61
CA GLU A 146 -12.16 11.54 -2.59
C GLU A 146 -12.94 10.87 -1.45
N THR A 147 -13.95 10.05 -1.78
CA THR A 147 -14.70 9.25 -0.80
C THR A 147 -13.78 8.30 -0.02
N ALA A 148 -12.84 7.63 -0.71
CA ALA A 148 -11.85 6.76 -0.08
C ALA A 148 -10.98 7.52 0.93
N SER A 149 -10.51 8.70 0.55
CA SER A 149 -9.68 9.56 1.41
C SER A 149 -10.46 10.01 2.63
N ASP A 150 -11.71 10.46 2.47
CA ASP A 150 -12.55 10.91 3.57
C ASP A 150 -12.87 9.76 4.56
N LEU A 151 -13.15 8.55 4.05
CA LEU A 151 -13.33 7.36 4.91
C LEU A 151 -12.06 7.06 5.73
N LEU A 152 -10.89 7.12 5.10
CA LEU A 152 -9.62 6.87 5.79
C LEU A 152 -9.30 7.99 6.80
N ILE A 153 -9.63 9.25 6.52
CA ILE A 153 -9.47 10.37 7.45
C ILE A 153 -10.33 10.15 8.70
N GLN A 154 -11.58 9.74 8.52
CA GLN A 154 -12.53 9.47 9.61
C GLN A 154 -12.22 8.18 10.38
N CYS A 155 -11.43 7.27 9.81
CA CYS A 155 -11.07 6.01 10.45
C CYS A 155 -10.27 6.24 11.75
N SER A 156 -10.64 5.52 12.82
CA SER A 156 -10.00 5.60 14.14
C SER A 156 -8.60 4.96 14.19
N THR A 157 -8.20 4.24 13.15
CA THR A 157 -6.89 3.59 13.04
C THR A 157 -5.79 4.65 12.94
N ARG A 158 -4.80 4.57 13.83
CA ARG A 158 -3.69 5.55 13.93
C ARG A 158 -2.48 5.21 13.08
N GLY A 159 -2.34 3.97 12.61
CA GLY A 159 -1.21 3.62 11.76
C GLY A 159 -1.42 4.07 10.32
N GLU A 160 -0.54 3.61 9.45
CA GLU A 160 -0.52 4.01 8.04
C GLU A 160 -1.84 3.70 7.34
N LYS A 161 -2.20 4.61 6.42
CA LYS A 161 -3.43 4.57 5.65
C LYS A 161 -3.06 4.31 4.20
N LYS A 162 -3.69 3.34 3.55
CA LYS A 162 -3.40 2.98 2.16
C LYS A 162 -4.68 2.87 1.34
N ILE A 163 -4.68 3.49 0.17
CA ILE A 163 -5.73 3.41 -0.85
C ILE A 163 -5.18 2.58 -2.00
N PHE A 164 -5.87 1.48 -2.34
CA PHE A 164 -5.56 0.68 -3.52
C PHE A 164 -6.68 0.82 -4.52
N ILE A 165 -6.42 1.44 -5.67
CA ILE A 165 -7.39 1.53 -6.77
C ILE A 165 -7.09 0.49 -7.83
N LEU A 166 -8.06 -0.36 -8.16
CA LEU A 166 -7.98 -1.34 -9.25
C LEU A 166 -8.78 -0.80 -10.44
N THR A 167 -8.09 -0.44 -11.52
CA THR A 167 -8.66 0.20 -12.72
C THR A 167 -7.82 -0.18 -13.95
N ASP A 168 -8.37 0.04 -15.14
CA ASP A 168 -7.71 -0.12 -16.44
C ASP A 168 -7.07 1.18 -16.97
N ASP A 169 -7.03 2.23 -16.14
CA ASP A 169 -6.52 3.58 -16.47
C ASP A 169 -7.48 4.46 -17.30
N TYR A 170 -8.75 4.05 -17.45
CA TYR A 170 -9.76 4.96 -17.96
C TYR A 170 -10.09 6.02 -16.89
N ILE A 171 -9.52 7.22 -17.04
CA ILE A 171 -9.66 8.33 -16.09
C ILE A 171 -10.40 9.48 -16.75
N THR A 172 -11.45 9.97 -16.09
CA THR A 172 -12.25 11.12 -16.57
C THR A 172 -11.84 12.42 -15.89
N CYS A 173 -10.94 12.37 -14.92
CA CYS A 173 -10.85 13.40 -13.89
C CYS A 173 -9.76 14.48 -14.05
N GLY A 174 -8.95 14.45 -15.12
CA GLY A 174 -7.97 15.51 -15.44
C GLY A 174 -7.18 16.01 -14.22
N ASN A 175 -7.21 17.33 -13.98
CA ASN A 175 -6.48 17.97 -12.87
C ASN A 175 -7.01 17.63 -11.46
N ARG A 176 -8.26 17.11 -11.32
CA ARG A 176 -8.82 16.76 -10.00
C ARG A 176 -8.03 15.65 -9.32
N LEU A 177 -7.53 14.70 -10.12
CA LEU A 177 -6.78 13.57 -9.60
C LEU A 177 -5.49 14.00 -8.89
N SER A 178 -4.75 14.96 -9.43
CA SER A 178 -3.54 15.49 -8.80
C SER A 178 -3.83 16.16 -7.45
N MET A 179 -4.95 16.90 -7.35
CA MET A 179 -5.39 17.49 -6.08
C MET A 179 -5.76 16.44 -5.04
N ILE A 180 -6.44 15.36 -5.46
CA ILE A 180 -6.82 14.26 -4.57
C ILE A 180 -5.58 13.50 -4.08
N GLN A 181 -4.61 13.23 -4.96
CA GLN A 181 -3.34 12.61 -4.56
C GLN A 181 -2.57 13.48 -3.56
N GLN A 182 -2.50 14.79 -3.79
CA GLN A 182 -1.88 15.72 -2.85
C GLN A 182 -2.58 15.72 -1.49
N ARG A 183 -3.92 15.74 -1.49
CA ARG A 183 -4.71 15.69 -0.25
C ARG A 183 -4.54 14.36 0.50
N ALA A 184 -4.45 13.24 -0.22
CA ALA A 184 -4.16 11.94 0.37
C ALA A 184 -2.79 11.96 1.07
N GLU A 185 -1.75 12.49 0.41
CA GLU A 185 -0.41 12.65 0.98
C GLU A 185 -0.39 13.56 2.21
N ASP A 186 -1.08 14.70 2.17
CA ASP A 186 -1.19 15.64 3.30
C ASP A 186 -1.82 14.97 4.55
N HIS A 187 -2.64 13.92 4.33
CA HIS A 187 -3.25 13.10 5.38
C HIS A 187 -2.52 11.78 5.66
N ASN A 188 -1.27 11.63 5.21
CA ASN A 188 -0.46 10.41 5.33
C ASN A 188 -1.17 9.15 4.82
N SER A 189 -1.97 9.32 3.76
CA SER A 189 -2.64 8.25 3.04
C SER A 189 -1.92 8.00 1.74
N ASP A 190 -1.47 6.77 1.58
CA ASP A 190 -0.68 6.34 0.44
C ASP A 190 -1.58 5.74 -0.63
N LEU A 191 -1.63 6.36 -1.81
CA LEU A 191 -2.49 5.96 -2.91
C LEU A 191 -1.70 5.18 -3.96
N ILE A 192 -2.12 3.95 -4.24
CA ILE A 192 -1.46 3.02 -5.16
C ILE A 192 -2.48 2.56 -6.20
N ALA A 193 -2.24 2.90 -7.46
CA ALA A 193 -3.04 2.38 -8.58
C ALA A 193 -2.56 1.00 -9.01
N MET A 194 -3.47 0.13 -9.42
CA MET A 194 -3.19 -1.24 -9.83
C MET A 194 -3.96 -1.61 -11.10
N ALA A 195 -3.24 -1.92 -12.18
CA ALA A 195 -3.80 -2.50 -13.39
C ALA A 195 -3.39 -3.95 -13.54
N ILE A 196 -4.36 -4.79 -13.91
CA ILE A 196 -4.16 -6.23 -14.09
C ILE A 196 -4.65 -6.61 -15.47
N SER A 197 -3.77 -6.41 -16.44
CA SER A 197 -4.05 -6.51 -17.86
C SER A 197 -2.79 -6.86 -18.65
N THR A 198 -2.96 -7.60 -19.74
CA THR A 198 -1.92 -7.78 -20.76
C THR A 198 -1.76 -6.52 -21.63
N ASP A 199 -2.75 -5.64 -21.61
CA ASP A 199 -2.81 -4.46 -22.45
C ASP A 199 -2.01 -3.29 -21.85
N GLN A 200 -1.52 -2.40 -22.71
CA GLN A 200 -0.83 -1.18 -22.31
C GLN A 200 -1.83 -0.24 -21.61
N THR A 201 -1.91 -0.29 -20.28
CA THR A 201 -2.51 0.78 -19.49
C THR A 201 -1.48 1.89 -19.30
N ASN A 202 -1.93 3.15 -19.24
CA ASN A 202 -1.06 4.32 -19.09
C ASN A 202 -1.10 4.87 -17.65
N LEU A 203 -1.20 3.98 -16.65
CA LEU A 203 -1.22 4.34 -15.22
C LEU A 203 -0.04 5.22 -14.78
N LYS A 204 1.05 5.23 -15.56
CA LYS A 204 2.24 6.04 -15.32
C LYS A 204 1.97 7.54 -15.38
N SER A 205 1.07 7.97 -16.26
CA SER A 205 0.82 9.39 -16.50
C SER A 205 0.00 10.04 -15.37
N PRO A 206 -1.09 9.43 -14.87
CA PRO A 206 -1.96 10.07 -13.90
C PRO A 206 -1.62 9.77 -12.43
N TYR A 207 -0.96 8.64 -12.11
CA TYR A 207 -0.68 8.24 -10.73
C TYR A 207 0.80 8.34 -10.37
N LYS A 208 1.11 9.00 -9.24
CA LYS A 208 2.47 9.04 -8.68
C LYS A 208 3.00 7.64 -8.36
N ARG A 209 2.12 6.76 -7.84
CA ARG A 209 2.45 5.36 -7.51
C ARG A 209 1.46 4.42 -8.19
N TYR A 210 2.01 3.48 -8.94
CA TYR A 210 1.21 2.50 -9.66
C TYR A 210 1.90 1.15 -9.76
N LEU A 211 1.10 0.13 -10.01
CA LEU A 211 1.48 -1.25 -10.28
C LEU A 211 0.78 -1.70 -11.54
N GLN A 212 1.52 -2.35 -12.43
CA GLN A 212 0.95 -2.99 -13.61
C GLN A 212 1.47 -4.41 -13.68
N CYS A 213 0.56 -5.37 -13.88
CA CYS A 213 0.94 -6.77 -14.06
C CYS A 213 -0.01 -7.47 -15.03
N ALA A 214 0.52 -8.37 -15.85
CA ALA A 214 -0.29 -9.11 -16.83
C ALA A 214 -1.31 -10.07 -16.21
N ALA A 215 -1.05 -10.51 -14.97
CA ALA A 215 -1.88 -11.47 -14.25
C ALA A 215 -1.72 -11.30 -12.74
N THR A 216 -2.69 -11.82 -11.98
CA THR A 216 -2.70 -11.78 -10.50
C THR A 216 -1.42 -12.35 -9.87
N TYR A 217 -0.78 -13.36 -10.49
CA TYR A 217 0.49 -13.90 -9.98
C TYR A 217 1.64 -12.87 -10.06
N GLY A 218 1.63 -12.01 -11.08
CA GLY A 218 2.59 -10.93 -11.25
C GLY A 218 2.52 -9.86 -10.17
N LEU A 219 1.40 -9.76 -9.46
CA LEU A 219 1.21 -8.81 -8.35
C LEU A 219 2.27 -8.99 -7.26
N LEU A 220 2.69 -10.22 -6.97
CA LEU A 220 3.73 -10.52 -5.98
C LEU A 220 5.04 -9.79 -6.29
N LYS A 221 5.46 -9.85 -7.56
CA LYS A 221 6.69 -9.23 -8.04
C LYS A 221 6.54 -7.72 -8.11
N ALA A 222 5.39 -7.25 -8.59
CA ALA A 222 5.06 -5.83 -8.70
C ALA A 222 5.09 -5.13 -7.32
N LEU A 223 4.46 -5.72 -6.29
CA LEU A 223 4.45 -5.17 -4.93
C LEU A 223 5.85 -5.11 -4.30
N ARG A 224 6.68 -6.15 -4.52
CA ARG A 224 8.08 -6.11 -4.08
C ARG A 224 8.80 -4.94 -4.76
N PHE A 225 8.65 -4.80 -6.07
CA PHE A 225 9.32 -3.76 -6.84
C PHE A 225 8.91 -2.35 -6.40
N LEU A 226 7.62 -2.10 -6.12
CA LEU A 226 7.13 -0.79 -5.69
C LEU A 226 7.88 -0.27 -4.46
N VAL A 227 8.06 -1.12 -3.45
CA VAL A 227 8.67 -0.70 -2.18
C VAL A 227 10.20 -0.73 -2.25
N PHE A 228 10.79 -1.68 -2.97
CA PHE A 228 12.24 -1.66 -3.19
C PHE A 228 12.69 -0.48 -4.06
N GLY A 229 11.89 -0.10 -5.06
CA GLY A 229 12.12 1.08 -5.88
C GLY A 229 12.16 2.35 -5.04
N GLU A 230 11.23 2.49 -4.09
CA GLU A 230 11.20 3.60 -3.14
C GLU A 230 12.42 3.63 -2.23
N MET A 231 12.78 2.49 -1.62
CA MET A 231 14.00 2.43 -0.81
C MET A 231 15.23 2.85 -1.60
N ILE A 232 15.33 2.49 -2.88
CA ILE A 232 16.46 2.87 -3.74
C ILE A 232 16.43 4.36 -4.07
N GLN A 233 15.26 4.94 -4.34
CA GLN A 233 15.12 6.38 -4.58
C GLN A 233 15.43 7.20 -3.33
N ASP A 234 14.95 6.77 -2.16
CA ASP A 234 15.25 7.40 -0.88
C ASP A 234 16.76 7.34 -0.57
N LEU A 235 17.39 6.19 -0.78
CA LEU A 235 18.84 6.01 -0.62
C LEU A 235 19.64 6.85 -1.62
N ALA A 236 19.16 6.98 -2.87
CA ALA A 236 19.78 7.83 -3.87
C ALA A 236 19.67 9.31 -3.48
N GLY A 237 18.51 9.77 -3.01
CA GLY A 237 18.28 11.13 -2.55
C GLY A 237 19.05 11.47 -1.26
N GLU A 238 19.17 10.53 -0.31
CA GLU A 238 20.04 10.70 0.86
C GLU A 238 21.51 10.78 0.47
N ARG A 239 21.96 9.95 -0.48
CA ARG A 239 23.33 9.98 -1.00
C ARG A 239 23.63 11.27 -1.74
N GLU A 240 22.67 11.81 -2.50
CA GLU A 240 22.81 13.09 -3.19
C GLU A 240 22.91 14.25 -2.18
N LYS A 241 22.12 14.24 -1.11
CA LYS A 241 22.27 15.20 0.01
C LYS A 241 23.63 15.10 0.70
N ILE A 242 24.17 13.89 0.87
CA ILE A 242 25.51 13.66 1.43
C ILE A 242 26.61 14.16 0.47
N LEU A 243 26.45 13.97 -0.84
CA LEU A 243 27.38 14.44 -1.86
C LEU A 243 27.39 15.97 -1.98
N ILE A 244 26.23 16.61 -1.93
CA ILE A 244 26.11 18.08 -1.89
C ILE A 244 26.78 18.65 -0.64
N ASN A 245 26.57 18.01 0.51
CA ASN A 245 27.19 18.44 1.78
C ASN A 245 28.69 18.14 1.86
N SER A 246 29.24 17.29 0.99
CA SER A 246 30.68 16.98 0.93
C SER A 246 31.45 17.81 -0.10
N GLY A 247 30.78 18.69 -0.86
CA GLY A 247 31.43 19.62 -1.80
C GLY A 247 31.93 18.98 -3.10
N HIS A 248 31.48 17.76 -3.44
CA HIS A 248 31.82 17.13 -4.71
C HIS A 248 30.86 17.57 -5.84
N PRO A 249 31.35 17.94 -7.03
CA PRO A 249 30.50 18.37 -8.14
C PRO A 249 29.68 17.21 -8.74
N LEU A 250 28.42 17.50 -9.07
CA LEU A 250 27.37 16.56 -9.51
C LEU A 250 27.52 16.02 -10.95
N SER A 251 28.67 16.18 -11.61
CA SER A 251 28.70 16.16 -13.08
C SER A 251 28.83 14.80 -13.78
N ASP A 252 28.74 13.63 -13.12
CA ASP A 252 29.01 12.36 -13.83
C ASP A 252 28.27 11.11 -13.33
N VAL A 253 27.05 11.22 -12.80
CA VAL A 253 26.30 10.00 -12.42
C VAL A 253 24.86 10.03 -12.93
N THR A 254 24.67 9.59 -14.17
CA THR A 254 23.37 9.09 -14.66
C THR A 254 23.20 7.64 -14.21
N VAL A 255 22.20 7.39 -13.37
CA VAL A 255 21.79 6.03 -13.01
C VAL A 255 20.71 5.59 -14.00
N ASP A 256 21.12 5.13 -15.18
CA ASP A 256 20.23 4.41 -16.09
C ASP A 256 20.09 2.96 -15.59
N ILE A 257 19.10 2.72 -14.73
CA ILE A 257 18.69 1.37 -14.36
C ILE A 257 17.49 0.98 -15.23
N CYS A 258 17.80 0.41 -16.39
CA CYS A 258 16.84 -0.24 -17.27
C CYS A 258 16.78 -1.73 -16.91
N PHE A 259 15.65 -2.21 -16.36
CA PHE A 259 15.38 -3.64 -16.25
C PHE A 259 14.43 -4.06 -17.37
N CYS A 260 14.99 -4.57 -18.46
CA CYS A 260 14.25 -5.41 -19.40
C CYS A 260 13.81 -6.67 -18.65
N LEU A 261 12.50 -6.83 -18.47
CA LEU A 261 11.92 -8.04 -17.90
C LEU A 261 11.58 -9.01 -19.02
N ASP A 262 12.36 -10.08 -19.09
CA ASP A 262 12.06 -11.24 -19.93
C ASP A 262 10.71 -11.82 -19.49
N CYS A 263 9.73 -11.75 -20.40
CA CYS A 263 8.37 -12.23 -20.20
C CYS A 263 8.25 -13.67 -20.68
N THR A 264 9.00 -14.60 -20.07
CA THR A 264 8.78 -16.04 -20.27
C THR A 264 8.97 -16.79 -18.96
N GLY A 265 7.87 -17.37 -18.47
CA GLY A 265 7.80 -18.22 -17.29
C GLY A 265 6.36 -18.52 -16.94
#